data_AF-A0A7S3MGL1-F1
#
_entry.id   AF-A0A7S3MGL1-F1
#
_cell.length_a   1.000
_cell.length_b   1.000
_cell.length_c   1.000
_cell.angle_alpha   90.00
_cell.angle_beta   90.00
_cell.angle_gamma   90.00
#
_symmetry.space_group_name_H-M   'P 1'
#
loop_
_entity.id
_entity.type
_entity.pdbx_description
1 polymer ?
#
loop_
_entity_poly.entity_id
_entity_poly.type
_entity_poly.pdbx_seq_one_letter_code
_entity_poly.pdbx_strand_id
1 'polypeptide(L)'
;RISDFADSPEIRARLANKLDKALREQSVQAWSLIRGCSEHCPLCGSKCDLVGEHARHHCSHHLFPAFHGWMDRNTGLPSFNHCLGHETREGTYECKDGTWRRLEEYLRSDHPSWLPFVRDDTGASAERDVQHLRAAWVNCREALLEYFSPMADGCPEEWVESFLEEGRALTKADLQVAK
;
A
#
# COMPACT_ATOMS: atom_id res chain seq x y z
N ARG A 1 -15.28 47.99 -31.90
CA ARG A 1 -16.10 47.30 -30.89
C ARG A 1 -15.53 45.90 -30.73
N ILE A 2 -14.96 45.57 -29.57
CA ILE A 2 -14.36 44.25 -29.29
C ILE A 2 -15.46 43.20 -29.00
N SER A 3 -16.69 43.66 -28.68
CA SER A 3 -17.86 42.81 -28.43
C SER A 3 -18.26 41.94 -29.63
N ASP A 4 -18.11 42.45 -30.86
CA ASP A 4 -18.67 41.81 -32.06
C ASP A 4 -17.81 40.61 -32.54
N PHE A 5 -16.58 40.48 -32.02
CA PHE A 5 -15.72 39.33 -32.27
C PHE A 5 -15.99 38.16 -31.30
N ALA A 6 -16.54 38.40 -30.12
CA ALA A 6 -16.84 37.33 -29.16
C ALA A 6 -18.10 36.52 -29.52
N ASP A 7 -18.97 37.09 -30.38
CA ASP A 7 -20.26 36.50 -30.77
C ASP A 7 -20.23 35.72 -32.09
N SER A 8 -19.07 35.61 -32.74
CA SER A 8 -18.93 34.74 -33.91
C SER A 8 -19.21 33.28 -33.51
N PRO A 9 -20.14 32.59 -34.21
CA PRO A 9 -20.43 31.17 -33.98
C PRO A 9 -19.19 30.29 -34.03
N GLU A 10 -18.22 30.63 -34.89
CA GLU A 10 -16.95 29.91 -35.02
C GLU A 10 -16.06 30.08 -33.77
N ILE A 11 -16.02 31.27 -33.20
CA ILE A 11 -15.24 31.54 -31.98
C ILE A 11 -15.88 30.82 -30.79
N ARG A 12 -17.21 30.83 -30.69
CA ARG A 12 -17.95 30.07 -29.67
C ARG A 12 -17.73 28.56 -29.80
N ALA A 13 -17.81 28.01 -31.02
CA ALA A 13 -17.56 26.59 -31.26
C ALA A 13 -16.11 26.19 -30.95
N ARG A 14 -15.13 27.03 -31.29
CA ARG A 14 -13.72 26.80 -30.96
C ARG A 14 -13.46 26.86 -29.46
N LEU A 15 -14.09 27.79 -28.75
CA LEU A 15 -14.02 27.89 -27.29
C LEU A 15 -14.65 26.66 -26.63
N ALA A 16 -15.85 26.26 -27.06
CA ALA A 16 -16.51 25.05 -26.55
C ALA A 16 -15.64 23.81 -26.74
N ASN A 17 -15.08 23.59 -27.94
CA ASN A 17 -14.17 22.47 -28.19
C ASN A 17 -12.92 22.47 -27.30
N LYS A 18 -12.34 23.66 -27.05
CA LYS A 18 -11.19 23.78 -26.13
C LYS A 18 -11.60 23.46 -24.68
N LEU A 19 -12.76 23.95 -24.26
CA LEU A 19 -13.29 23.71 -22.91
C LEU A 19 -13.56 22.22 -22.71
N ASP A 20 -14.23 21.57 -23.66
CA ASP A 20 -14.53 20.14 -23.63
C ASP A 20 -13.25 19.29 -23.60
N LYS A 21 -12.23 19.68 -24.39
CA LYS A 21 -10.93 19.02 -24.36
C LYS A 21 -10.28 19.14 -22.97
N ALA A 22 -10.24 20.35 -22.41
CA ALA A 22 -9.65 20.58 -21.09
C ALA A 22 -10.42 19.84 -19.97
N LEU A 23 -11.75 19.80 -20.06
CA LEU A 23 -12.60 19.08 -19.10
C LEU A 23 -12.33 17.56 -19.15
N ARG A 24 -12.17 16.99 -20.34
CA ARG A 24 -11.81 15.57 -20.52
C ARG A 24 -10.43 15.28 -19.94
N GLU A 25 -9.45 16.14 -20.22
CA GLU A 25 -8.09 16.00 -19.67
C GLU A 25 -8.10 16.07 -18.13
N GLN A 26 -8.82 17.04 -17.55
CA GLN A 26 -8.98 17.13 -16.09
C GLN A 26 -9.72 15.93 -15.50
N SER A 27 -10.76 15.44 -16.16
CA SER A 27 -11.49 14.26 -15.70
C SER A 27 -10.57 13.02 -15.68
N VAL A 28 -9.75 12.82 -16.71
CA VAL A 28 -8.76 11.73 -16.75
C VAL A 28 -7.74 11.88 -15.63
N GLN A 29 -7.22 13.09 -15.39
CA GLN A 29 -6.28 13.35 -14.30
C GLN A 29 -6.91 13.08 -12.93
N ALA A 30 -8.14 13.54 -12.69
CA ALA A 30 -8.88 13.28 -11.45
C ALA A 30 -9.10 11.78 -11.23
N TRP A 31 -9.48 11.04 -12.27
CA TRP A 31 -9.63 9.58 -12.17
C TRP A 31 -8.30 8.84 -12.03
N SER A 32 -7.20 9.38 -12.55
CA SER A 32 -5.85 8.84 -12.32
C SER A 32 -5.40 9.08 -10.88
N LEU A 33 -5.68 10.26 -10.32
CA LEU A 33 -5.49 10.60 -8.91
C LEU A 33 -6.26 9.65 -7.99
N ILE A 34 -7.55 9.42 -8.27
CA ILE A 34 -8.41 8.55 -7.46
C ILE A 34 -7.93 7.09 -7.53
N ARG A 35 -7.57 6.59 -8.72
CA ARG A 35 -7.10 5.21 -8.89
C ARG A 35 -5.73 4.99 -8.26
N GLY A 36 -4.83 5.97 -8.37
CA GLY A 36 -3.44 5.84 -7.94
C GLY A 36 -2.66 4.78 -8.74
N CYS A 37 -1.46 4.46 -8.27
CA CYS A 37 -0.67 3.36 -8.80
C CYS A 37 -1.29 2.00 -8.44
N SER A 38 -1.26 1.02 -9.35
CA SER A 38 -1.69 -0.36 -9.07
C SER A 38 -0.58 -1.23 -8.46
N GLU A 39 0.64 -0.73 -8.37
CA GLU A 39 1.78 -1.48 -7.86
C GLU A 39 1.79 -1.51 -6.34
N HIS A 40 2.30 -2.60 -5.78
CA HIS A 40 2.36 -2.85 -4.34
C HIS A 40 3.79 -3.20 -3.94
N CYS A 41 4.17 -2.81 -2.71
CA CYS A 41 5.48 -3.07 -2.17
C CYS A 41 5.73 -4.59 -2.15
N PRO A 42 6.84 -5.08 -2.73
CA PRO A 42 7.10 -6.51 -2.85
C PRO A 42 7.36 -7.20 -1.50
N LEU A 43 7.58 -6.44 -0.42
CA LEU A 43 7.84 -7.01 0.91
C LEU A 43 6.62 -7.07 1.81
N CYS A 44 5.67 -6.14 1.67
CA CYS A 44 4.52 -6.05 2.58
C CYS A 44 3.16 -5.94 1.90
N GLY A 45 3.11 -5.78 0.58
CA GLY A 45 1.86 -5.59 -0.16
C GLY A 45 1.25 -4.19 -0.04
N SER A 46 1.85 -3.23 0.68
CA SER A 46 1.32 -1.86 0.74
C SER A 46 1.32 -1.18 -0.63
N LYS A 47 0.23 -0.48 -0.97
CA LYS A 47 0.06 0.19 -2.26
C LYS A 47 1.07 1.33 -2.45
N CYS A 48 1.52 1.51 -3.69
CA CYS A 48 2.32 2.66 -4.08
C CYS A 48 1.52 3.98 -3.93
N ASP A 49 2.14 4.98 -3.32
CA ASP A 49 1.51 6.26 -2.97
C ASP A 49 1.74 7.36 -4.03
N LEU A 50 2.48 7.06 -5.10
CA LEU A 50 2.74 7.99 -6.19
C LEU A 50 1.54 8.11 -7.12
N VAL A 51 1.25 9.35 -7.50
CA VAL A 51 0.18 9.75 -8.40
C VAL A 51 0.70 9.93 -9.82
N GLY A 52 -0.09 9.48 -10.80
CA GLY A 52 0.22 9.65 -12.22
C GLY A 52 1.23 8.63 -12.73
N GLU A 53 1.72 8.82 -13.96
CA GLU A 53 2.74 7.94 -14.55
C GLU A 53 4.09 8.13 -13.85
N HIS A 54 4.69 7.03 -13.40
CA HIS A 54 6.01 7.03 -12.77
C HIS A 54 6.76 5.73 -13.08
N ALA A 55 8.07 5.86 -13.31
CA ALA A 55 8.95 4.72 -13.60
C ALA A 55 9.44 4.00 -12.33
N ARG A 56 9.30 4.64 -11.16
CA ARG A 56 9.71 4.08 -9.86
C ARG A 56 8.56 4.12 -8.89
N HIS A 57 8.42 3.08 -8.08
CA HIS A 57 7.37 2.97 -7.08
C HIS A 57 7.92 3.29 -5.70
N HIS A 58 7.03 3.79 -4.84
CA HIS A 58 7.33 4.20 -3.50
C HIS A 58 6.12 3.99 -2.61
N CYS A 59 6.35 3.74 -1.33
CA CYS A 59 5.31 3.68 -0.33
C CYS A 59 5.85 4.29 0.97
N SER A 60 5.21 5.34 1.49
CA SER A 60 5.55 5.95 2.77
C SER A 60 5.04 5.16 3.96
N HIS A 61 4.01 4.32 3.77
CA HIS A 61 3.29 3.64 4.84
C HIS A 61 3.32 2.11 4.63
N HIS A 62 4.34 1.48 5.20
CA HIS A 62 4.47 0.03 5.20
C HIS A 62 3.66 -0.57 6.35
N LEU A 63 2.79 -1.53 6.02
CA LEU A 63 2.05 -2.33 7.00
C LEU A 63 2.77 -3.66 7.24
N PHE A 64 2.33 -4.45 8.22
CA PHE A 64 2.72 -5.86 8.25
C PHE A 64 2.13 -6.59 7.04
N PRO A 65 2.88 -7.52 6.41
CA PRO A 65 2.36 -8.34 5.31
C PRO A 65 1.06 -9.08 5.68
N ALA A 66 0.89 -9.44 6.96
CA ALA A 66 -0.33 -10.06 7.47
C ALA A 66 -1.62 -9.26 7.21
N PHE A 67 -1.56 -7.91 7.14
CA PHE A 67 -2.72 -7.08 6.76
C PHE A 67 -3.19 -7.32 5.31
N HIS A 68 -2.33 -7.89 4.48
CA HIS A 68 -2.63 -8.29 3.09
C HIS A 68 -2.76 -9.81 2.95
N GLY A 69 -2.95 -10.54 4.06
CA GLY A 69 -3.18 -11.98 4.06
C GLY A 69 -1.91 -12.83 3.97
N TRP A 70 -0.72 -12.24 4.13
CA TRP A 70 0.53 -12.99 4.01
C TRP A 70 0.84 -13.71 5.33
N MET A 71 1.14 -15.00 5.22
CA MET A 71 1.43 -15.90 6.33
C MET A 71 2.51 -16.90 5.93
N ASP A 72 3.16 -17.51 6.93
CA ASP A 72 4.02 -18.66 6.69
C ASP A 72 3.17 -19.83 6.19
N ARG A 73 3.59 -20.44 5.07
CA ARG A 73 2.80 -21.48 4.39
C ARG A 73 2.74 -22.80 5.16
N ASN A 74 3.69 -23.04 6.06
CA ASN A 74 3.78 -24.30 6.79
C ASN A 74 2.99 -24.26 8.10
N THR A 75 3.03 -23.11 8.78
CA THR A 75 2.41 -22.90 10.11
C THR A 75 1.10 -22.14 10.04
N GLY A 76 0.83 -21.43 8.95
CA GLY A 76 -0.33 -20.53 8.82
C GLY A 76 -0.21 -19.25 9.65
N LEU A 77 0.94 -19.01 10.31
CA LEU A 77 1.12 -17.86 11.19
C LEU A 77 1.29 -16.56 10.39
N PRO A 78 0.70 -15.44 10.84
CA PRO A 78 0.80 -14.14 10.19
C PRO A 78 2.25 -13.67 10.09
N SER A 79 2.59 -13.03 8.97
CA SER A 79 3.92 -12.42 8.80
C SER A 79 3.94 -10.98 9.32
N PHE A 80 4.74 -10.74 10.37
CA PHE A 80 4.94 -9.43 11.01
C PHE A 80 6.26 -8.74 10.64
N ASN A 81 6.86 -9.14 9.52
CA ASN A 81 8.10 -8.53 9.03
C ASN A 81 7.84 -7.10 8.56
N HIS A 82 8.49 -6.11 9.17
CA HIS A 82 8.39 -4.72 8.74
C HIS A 82 9.46 -4.40 7.69
N CYS A 83 9.06 -3.80 6.56
CA CYS A 83 9.92 -3.50 5.41
C CYS A 83 11.26 -2.81 5.75
N LEU A 84 11.24 -1.92 6.73
CA LEU A 84 12.41 -1.15 7.14
C LEU A 84 13.17 -1.78 8.30
N GLY A 85 12.67 -2.89 8.85
CA GLY A 85 13.27 -3.63 9.94
C GLY A 85 14.54 -4.38 9.52
N HIS A 86 15.44 -4.58 10.49
CA HIS A 86 16.72 -5.23 10.28
C HIS A 86 16.58 -6.66 9.72
N GLU A 87 15.68 -7.46 10.30
CA GLU A 87 15.46 -8.86 9.88
C GLU A 87 15.01 -8.98 8.43
N THR A 88 14.17 -8.04 7.97
CA THR A 88 13.72 -8.00 6.58
C THR A 88 14.88 -7.65 5.63
N ARG A 89 15.77 -6.74 6.03
CA ARG A 89 16.93 -6.39 5.19
C ARG A 89 17.96 -7.51 5.07
N GLU A 90 18.18 -8.25 6.15
CA GLU A 90 19.12 -9.37 6.18
C GLU A 90 18.50 -10.68 5.65
N GLY A 91 17.19 -10.70 5.43
CA GLY A 91 16.46 -11.84 4.92
C GLY A 91 16.81 -12.23 3.47
N THR A 92 16.39 -13.44 3.12
CA THR A 92 16.42 -13.95 1.75
C THR A 92 15.01 -14.15 1.21
N TYR A 93 14.88 -13.98 -0.10
CA TYR A 93 13.61 -13.99 -0.81
C TYR A 93 13.71 -14.88 -2.04
N GLU A 94 12.72 -15.73 -2.23
CA GLU A 94 12.57 -16.55 -3.42
C GLU A 94 12.26 -15.64 -4.62
N CYS A 95 13.16 -15.63 -5.61
CA CYS A 95 12.96 -14.92 -6.86
C CYS A 95 12.04 -15.71 -7.80
N LYS A 96 11.56 -15.09 -8.88
CA LYS A 96 10.72 -15.71 -9.92
C LYS A 96 11.35 -16.94 -10.58
N ASP A 97 12.67 -17.06 -10.51
CA ASP A 97 13.43 -18.23 -11.00
C ASP A 97 13.60 -19.34 -9.95
N GLY A 98 12.97 -19.22 -8.79
CA GLY A 98 13.04 -20.18 -7.68
C GLY A 98 14.31 -20.09 -6.84
N THR A 99 15.21 -19.15 -7.13
CA THR A 99 16.46 -18.99 -6.36
C THR A 99 16.25 -18.01 -5.22
N TRP A 100 16.72 -18.37 -4.02
CA TRP A 100 16.69 -17.51 -2.84
C TRP A 100 17.87 -16.55 -2.86
N ARG A 101 17.59 -15.24 -2.82
CA ARG A 101 18.60 -14.17 -2.87
C ARG A 101 18.39 -13.14 -1.77
N ARG A 102 19.43 -12.37 -1.45
CA ARG A 102 19.31 -11.24 -0.52
C ARG A 102 18.38 -10.16 -1.10
N LEU A 103 17.79 -9.35 -0.21
CA LEU A 103 16.80 -8.33 -0.57
C LEU A 103 17.18 -7.50 -1.81
N GLU A 104 18.39 -6.93 -1.85
CA GLU A 104 18.79 -6.04 -2.94
C GLU A 104 18.88 -6.77 -4.29
N GLU A 105 19.33 -8.02 -4.29
CA GLU A 105 19.39 -8.86 -5.50
C GLU A 105 18.01 -9.31 -5.95
N TYR A 106 17.15 -9.70 -5.00
CA TYR A 106 15.75 -10.02 -5.27
C TYR A 106 15.02 -8.84 -5.92
N LEU A 107 15.15 -7.64 -5.34
CA LEU A 107 14.55 -6.42 -5.90
C LEU A 107 15.13 -6.10 -7.28
N ARG A 108 16.45 -6.22 -7.47
CA ARG A 108 17.09 -5.94 -8.77
C ARG A 108 16.62 -6.90 -9.86
N SER A 109 16.39 -8.18 -9.52
CA SER A 109 15.92 -9.21 -10.44
C SER A 109 14.44 -8.99 -10.79
N ASP A 110 13.59 -8.89 -9.77
CA ASP A 110 12.16 -9.13 -9.95
C ASP A 110 11.31 -7.87 -9.84
N HIS A 111 11.83 -6.83 -9.16
CA HIS A 111 11.13 -5.59 -8.81
C HIS A 111 12.03 -4.34 -8.97
N PRO A 112 12.73 -4.14 -10.11
CA PRO A 112 13.75 -3.09 -10.24
C PRO A 112 13.20 -1.67 -10.12
N SER A 113 11.92 -1.46 -10.42
CA SER A 113 11.23 -0.17 -10.24
C SER A 113 11.05 0.24 -8.77
N TRP A 114 11.31 -0.65 -7.82
CA TRP A 114 11.31 -0.37 -6.38
C TRP A 114 12.69 0.03 -5.85
N LEU A 115 13.72 0.13 -6.72
CA LEU A 115 15.06 0.56 -6.35
C LEU A 115 15.30 2.07 -6.62
N PRO A 116 16.02 2.78 -5.74
CA PRO A 116 16.55 2.31 -4.46
C PRO A 116 15.43 2.10 -3.43
N PHE A 117 15.54 1.02 -2.65
CA PHE A 117 14.57 0.73 -1.60
C PHE A 117 14.87 1.61 -0.38
N VAL A 118 13.82 2.18 0.23
CA VAL A 118 13.96 3.14 1.34
C VAL A 118 14.76 2.53 2.48
N ARG A 119 15.72 3.30 2.99
CA ARG A 119 16.50 2.95 4.18
C ARG A 119 16.16 3.91 5.31
N ASP A 120 15.58 3.39 6.38
CA ASP A 120 15.75 3.98 7.70
C ASP A 120 17.12 3.54 8.23
N ASP A 121 18.08 4.46 8.25
CA ASP A 121 19.43 4.23 8.75
C ASP A 121 19.51 4.42 10.29
N THR A 122 18.46 4.95 10.93
CA THR A 122 18.41 5.19 12.38
C THR A 122 17.62 4.14 13.14
N GLY A 123 16.74 3.40 12.45
CA GLY A 123 15.85 2.38 13.01
C GLY A 123 14.73 2.93 13.92
N ALA A 124 14.79 4.22 14.29
CA ALA A 124 13.86 4.84 15.21
C ALA A 124 12.45 5.04 14.61
N SER A 125 12.36 5.32 13.30
CA SER A 125 11.05 5.37 12.64
C SER A 125 10.46 3.98 12.55
N ALA A 126 11.28 3.00 12.17
CA ALA A 126 10.85 1.61 12.08
C ALA A 126 10.25 1.09 13.41
N GLU A 127 10.87 1.37 14.57
CA GLU A 127 10.34 0.88 15.86
C GLU A 127 9.00 1.54 16.23
N ARG A 128 8.88 2.87 16.05
CA ARG A 128 7.61 3.56 16.32
C ARG A 128 6.50 3.06 15.39
N ASP A 129 6.81 2.90 14.11
CA ASP A 129 5.85 2.42 13.13
C ASP A 129 5.44 0.98 13.46
N VAL A 130 6.38 0.12 13.85
CA VAL A 130 6.11 -1.25 14.34
C VAL A 130 5.19 -1.25 15.56
N GLN A 131 5.38 -0.36 16.54
CA GLN A 131 4.48 -0.25 17.69
C GLN A 131 3.04 0.08 17.27
N HIS A 132 2.87 1.02 16.34
CA HIS A 132 1.55 1.35 15.80
C HIS A 132 0.93 0.18 15.02
N LEU A 133 1.73 -0.57 14.26
CA LEU A 133 1.25 -1.74 13.52
C LEU A 133 0.84 -2.88 14.46
N ARG A 134 1.58 -3.11 15.56
CA ARG A 134 1.20 -4.07 16.60
C ARG A 134 -0.15 -3.69 17.21
N ALA A 135 -0.31 -2.43 17.59
CA ALA A 135 -1.56 -1.95 18.15
C ALA A 135 -2.73 -2.07 17.16
N ALA A 136 -2.52 -1.69 15.90
CA ALA A 136 -3.52 -1.85 14.86
C ALA A 136 -3.89 -3.34 14.66
N TRP A 137 -2.90 -4.23 14.58
CA TRP A 137 -3.12 -5.67 14.40
C TRP A 137 -3.96 -6.24 15.53
N VAL A 138 -3.57 -5.99 16.79
CA VAL A 138 -4.32 -6.47 17.97
C VAL A 138 -5.80 -6.08 17.86
N ASN A 139 -6.09 -4.86 17.44
CA ASN A 139 -7.45 -4.34 17.38
C ASN A 139 -8.21 -4.66 16.08
N CYS A 140 -7.61 -5.31 15.08
CA CYS A 140 -8.34 -5.73 13.87
C CYS A 140 -8.14 -7.19 13.47
N ARG A 141 -7.29 -7.95 14.18
CA ARG A 141 -6.90 -9.31 13.80
C ARG A 141 -8.09 -10.26 13.66
N GLU A 142 -9.09 -10.19 14.52
CA GLU A 142 -10.24 -11.12 14.46
C GLU A 142 -10.95 -11.03 13.11
N ALA A 143 -11.20 -9.80 12.64
CA ALA A 143 -11.80 -9.56 11.33
C ALA A 143 -10.87 -10.02 10.19
N LEU A 144 -9.56 -9.76 10.29
CA LEU A 144 -8.59 -10.13 9.26
C LEU A 144 -8.39 -11.65 9.16
N LEU A 145 -8.31 -12.37 10.29
CA LEU A 145 -8.15 -13.82 10.33
C LEU A 145 -9.35 -14.53 9.73
N GLU A 146 -10.56 -13.98 9.92
CA GLU A 146 -11.74 -14.48 9.23
C GLU A 146 -11.66 -14.21 7.71
N TYR A 147 -11.24 -13.01 7.31
CA TYR A 147 -11.16 -12.67 5.90
C TYR A 147 -10.13 -13.51 5.15
N PHE A 148 -8.98 -13.72 5.78
CA PHE A 148 -7.83 -14.42 5.22
C PHE A 148 -7.70 -15.85 5.74
N SER A 149 -8.80 -16.59 5.81
CA SER A 149 -8.74 -18.05 6.06
C SER A 149 -7.87 -18.71 4.99
N PRO A 150 -6.80 -19.46 5.34
CA PRO A 150 -6.59 -20.21 6.59
C PRO A 150 -5.61 -19.60 7.62
N MET A 151 -5.35 -18.29 7.62
CA MET A 151 -4.42 -17.67 8.57
C MET A 151 -4.79 -17.97 10.03
N ALA A 152 -3.83 -18.47 10.80
CA ALA A 152 -3.99 -18.80 12.21
C ALA A 152 -3.82 -17.56 13.09
N ASP A 153 -4.43 -17.56 14.28
CA ASP A 153 -4.13 -16.52 15.27
C ASP A 153 -2.75 -16.79 15.87
N GLY A 154 -1.76 -16.03 15.40
CA GLY A 154 -0.40 -16.03 15.91
C GLY A 154 -0.04 -14.74 16.63
N CYS A 155 -1.01 -13.99 17.15
CA CYS A 155 -0.75 -12.75 17.87
C CYS A 155 -0.07 -13.04 19.21
N PRO A 156 1.11 -12.45 19.51
CA PRO A 156 1.75 -12.60 20.81
C PRO A 156 0.87 -12.07 21.95
N GLU A 157 0.81 -12.79 23.07
CA GLU A 157 -0.02 -12.43 24.24
C GLU A 157 0.37 -11.06 24.78
N GLU A 158 1.67 -10.76 24.81
CA GLU A 158 2.18 -9.48 25.31
C GLU A 158 1.71 -8.28 24.47
N TRP A 159 1.39 -8.47 23.18
CA TRP A 159 0.81 -7.41 22.35
C TRP A 159 -0.65 -7.18 22.73
N VAL A 160 -1.39 -8.26 23.00
CA VAL A 160 -2.80 -8.16 23.42
C VAL A 160 -2.88 -7.41 24.75
N GLU A 161 -2.05 -7.78 25.73
CA GLU A 161 -2.00 -7.10 27.03
C GLU A 161 -1.64 -5.61 26.91
N SER A 162 -0.75 -5.28 25.98
CA SER A 162 -0.23 -3.91 25.83
C SER A 162 -1.13 -2.99 25.01
N PHE A 163 -1.88 -3.52 24.05
CA PHE A 163 -2.50 -2.70 23.00
C PHE A 163 -4.00 -2.93 22.79
N LEU A 164 -4.62 -3.90 23.46
CA LEU A 164 -6.06 -4.12 23.28
C LEU A 164 -6.86 -2.92 23.79
N GLU A 165 -7.65 -2.31 22.91
CA GLU A 165 -8.57 -1.22 23.27
C GLU A 165 -10.00 -1.78 23.34
N GLU A 166 -10.45 -2.11 24.55
CA GLU A 166 -11.80 -2.63 24.79
C GLU A 166 -12.87 -1.71 24.18
N GLY A 167 -13.71 -2.26 23.30
CA GLY A 167 -14.79 -1.53 22.63
C GLY A 167 -14.39 -0.75 21.36
N ARG A 168 -13.12 -0.81 20.93
CA ARG A 168 -12.65 -0.20 19.67
C ARG A 168 -12.12 -1.19 18.65
N ALA A 169 -11.97 -2.46 19.04
CA ALA A 169 -11.56 -3.50 18.13
C ALA A 169 -12.58 -3.66 16.98
N LEU A 170 -12.06 -3.74 15.75
CA LEU A 170 -12.86 -4.02 14.57
C LEU A 170 -13.36 -5.46 14.63
N THR A 171 -14.66 -5.59 14.44
CA THR A 171 -15.37 -6.86 14.50
C THR A 171 -15.58 -7.43 13.11
N LYS A 172 -16.02 -8.69 13.07
CA LYS A 172 -16.57 -9.33 11.87
C LYS A 172 -17.67 -8.49 11.20
N ALA A 173 -18.53 -7.84 11.98
CA ALA A 173 -19.61 -7.05 11.42
C ALA A 173 -19.07 -5.85 10.64
N ASP A 174 -18.01 -5.20 11.14
CA ASP A 174 -17.35 -4.08 10.47
C ASP A 174 -16.76 -4.51 9.12
N LEU A 175 -16.16 -5.71 9.05
CA LEU A 175 -15.67 -6.28 7.80
C LEU A 175 -16.79 -6.50 6.77
N GLN A 176 -17.96 -6.98 7.19
CA GLN A 176 -19.08 -7.23 6.28
C GLN A 176 -19.67 -5.94 5.70
N VAL A 177 -19.59 -4.82 6.43
CA VAL A 177 -20.00 -3.50 5.93
C VAL A 177 -18.99 -2.94 4.93
N ALA A 178 -17.70 -3.27 5.09
CA ALA A 178 -16.63 -2.73 4.25
C ALA A 178 -16.45 -3.42 2.89
N LYS A 179 -17.02 -4.63 2.70
CA LYS A 179 -16.98 -5.39 1.45
C LYS A 179 -18.12 -5.02 0.51
#